data_AF-A0A5B7F2M8-F1
#
_entry.id   AF-A0A5B7F2M8-F1
#
_cell.length_a   1.000
_cell.length_b   1.000
_cell.length_c   1.000
_cell.angle_alpha   90.00
_cell.angle_beta   90.00
_cell.angle_gamma   90.00
#
_symmetry.space_group_name_H-M   'P 1'
#
loop_
_entity.id
_entity.type
_entity.pdbx_description
1 polymer ?
#
loop_
_entity_poly.entity_id
_entity_poly.type
_entity_poly.pdbx_seq_one_letter_code
_entity_poly.pdbx_strand_id
1 'polypeptide(L)'
;MTDLSQHYQYPEPQAPIGRSTHLSILWSPTPTSSVHHTTVTKTHRPMLDSAMREFGQLVTHHSRTEVLQVENVHTKWHNFVATTSEAFNRYFPAKRVTLHPSDAPWMTPSVKRPIRQRNWAFHSYPVQYFQETKEQSDTEKLRPRRQVIIQTKFTNSNSATRDSDMIRLRLCVVYKSSPLALFPVPHTSPLTQRRTR
;
A
#
# COMPACT_ATOMS: atom_id res chain seq x y z
N MET A 1 39.84 -6.19 -24.66
CA MET A 1 38.44 -6.45 -24.28
C MET A 1 38.46 -7.60 -23.29
N THR A 2 38.01 -7.39 -22.06
CA THR A 2 38.03 -8.43 -21.02
C THR A 2 36.74 -9.22 -21.09
N ASP A 3 36.83 -10.55 -21.21
CA ASP A 3 35.67 -11.42 -21.17
C ASP A 3 35.14 -11.53 -19.72
N LEU A 4 33.89 -11.10 -19.52
CA LEU A 4 33.22 -11.11 -18.22
C LEU A 4 32.23 -12.27 -18.08
N SER A 5 32.11 -13.15 -19.08
CA SER A 5 31.14 -14.24 -19.12
C SER A 5 31.29 -15.23 -17.96
N GLN A 6 32.51 -15.40 -17.43
CA GLN A 6 32.80 -16.30 -16.30
C GLN A 6 32.43 -15.68 -14.94
N HIS A 7 32.33 -14.35 -14.86
CA HIS A 7 32.12 -13.61 -13.61
C HIS A 7 30.68 -13.18 -13.40
N TYR A 8 29.84 -13.27 -14.43
CA TYR A 8 28.44 -12.86 -14.39
C TYR A 8 27.52 -13.94 -14.90
N GLN A 9 26.30 -13.93 -14.40
CA GLN A 9 25.21 -14.77 -14.88
C GLN A 9 24.74 -14.28 -16.26
N TYR A 10 24.05 -15.15 -16.99
CA TYR A 10 23.43 -14.77 -18.25
C TYR A 10 22.39 -13.65 -18.00
N PRO A 11 22.37 -12.58 -18.81
CA PRO A 11 21.43 -11.48 -18.61
C PRO A 11 19.97 -11.94 -18.68
N GLU A 12 19.17 -11.63 -17.66
CA GLU A 12 17.77 -12.05 -17.56
C GLU A 12 16.82 -10.88 -17.88
N PRO A 13 15.90 -11.02 -18.85
CA PRO A 13 14.90 -10.00 -19.12
C PRO A 13 13.88 -9.91 -17.97
N GLN A 14 13.69 -8.71 -17.46
CA GLN A 14 12.76 -8.37 -16.40
C GLN A 14 11.62 -7.50 -16.95
N ALA A 15 10.46 -7.57 -16.30
CA ALA A 15 9.30 -6.77 -16.66
C ALA A 15 9.64 -5.26 -16.72
N PRO A 16 8.99 -4.46 -17.58
CA PRO A 16 9.24 -3.03 -17.69
C PRO A 16 8.96 -2.26 -16.38
N ILE A 17 9.80 -1.27 -16.07
CA ILE A 17 9.65 -0.44 -14.87
C ILE A 17 8.69 0.72 -15.15
N GLY A 18 7.66 0.85 -14.32
CA GLY A 18 6.67 1.93 -14.44
C GLY A 18 5.91 1.87 -15.77
N ARG A 19 5.98 2.95 -16.55
CA ARG A 19 5.32 3.07 -17.87
C ARG A 19 6.27 2.89 -19.06
N SER A 20 7.55 2.64 -18.77
CA SER A 20 8.59 2.46 -19.79
C SER A 20 8.19 1.36 -20.77
N THR A 21 8.52 1.56 -22.04
CA THR A 21 8.43 0.55 -23.09
C THR A 21 9.71 -0.28 -23.20
N HIS A 22 10.77 0.14 -22.53
CA HIS A 22 12.05 -0.58 -22.54
C HIS A 22 11.97 -1.78 -21.60
N LEU A 23 12.45 -2.93 -22.09
CA LEU A 23 12.74 -4.08 -21.25
C LEU A 23 13.87 -3.72 -20.29
N SER A 24 13.75 -4.19 -19.05
CA SER A 24 14.86 -4.13 -18.11
C SER A 24 15.63 -5.44 -18.19
N ILE A 25 16.95 -5.39 -18.04
CA ILE A 25 17.81 -6.57 -18.07
C ILE A 25 18.51 -6.64 -16.71
N LEU A 26 18.33 -7.74 -16.00
CA LEU A 26 19.06 -8.03 -14.78
C LEU A 26 20.35 -8.75 -15.15
N TRP A 27 21.48 -8.17 -14.78
CA TRP A 27 22.79 -8.79 -14.96
C TRP A 27 23.50 -8.84 -13.61
N SER A 28 23.61 -10.04 -13.04
CA SER A 28 24.13 -10.28 -11.69
C SER A 28 25.47 -10.99 -11.74
N PRO A 29 26.39 -10.70 -10.80
CA PRO A 29 27.64 -11.44 -10.67
C PRO A 29 27.36 -12.90 -10.28
N THR A 30 28.23 -13.82 -10.71
CA THR A 30 28.19 -15.21 -10.29
C THR A 30 28.49 -15.28 -8.78
N PRO A 31 27.63 -15.90 -7.95
CA PRO A 31 27.83 -15.93 -6.51
C PRO A 31 29.13 -16.68 -6.18
N THR A 32 30.05 -16.02 -5.49
CA THR A 32 31.37 -16.56 -5.11
C THR A 32 31.35 -17.35 -3.80
N SER A 33 30.30 -17.21 -2.99
CA SER A 33 30.07 -18.01 -1.78
C SER A 33 28.59 -18.06 -1.41
N SER A 34 28.12 -19.21 -0.93
CA SER A 34 26.77 -19.36 -0.39
C SER A 34 26.71 -18.74 1.01
N VAL A 35 26.46 -17.44 1.10
CA VAL A 35 26.05 -16.84 2.38
C VAL A 35 24.60 -17.23 2.61
N HIS A 36 24.37 -18.19 3.50
CA HIS A 36 23.02 -18.55 3.93
C HIS A 36 22.42 -17.40 4.72
N HIS A 37 21.69 -16.52 4.04
CA HIS A 37 20.87 -15.52 4.68
C HIS A 37 19.59 -16.19 5.22
N THR A 38 19.62 -16.55 6.50
CA THR A 38 18.44 -17.10 7.17
C THR A 38 17.34 -16.06 7.18
N THR A 39 16.19 -16.41 6.61
CA THR A 39 15.05 -15.52 6.54
C THR A 39 14.45 -15.31 7.93
N VAL A 40 14.13 -14.07 8.30
CA VAL A 40 13.58 -13.74 9.61
C VAL A 40 12.06 -13.67 9.52
N THR A 41 11.36 -14.45 10.34
CA THR A 41 9.90 -14.37 10.46
C THR A 41 9.52 -13.51 11.66
N LYS A 42 8.78 -12.42 11.40
CA LYS A 42 8.21 -11.56 12.44
C LYS A 42 6.70 -11.77 12.53
N THR A 43 6.17 -11.84 13.74
CA THR A 43 4.74 -11.88 13.99
C THR A 43 4.27 -10.48 14.39
N HIS A 44 3.20 -10.00 13.77
CA HIS A 44 2.61 -8.69 14.04
C HIS A 44 1.08 -8.79 14.00
N ARG A 45 0.38 -8.01 14.82
CA ARG A 45 -1.08 -7.90 14.83
C ARG A 45 -1.47 -6.50 14.34
N PRO A 46 -2.13 -6.38 13.18
CA PRO A 46 -2.57 -5.08 12.70
C PRO A 46 -3.70 -4.54 13.60
N MET A 47 -3.44 -3.39 14.23
CA MET A 47 -4.40 -2.65 15.04
C MET A 47 -5.09 -1.61 14.17
N LEU A 48 -6.11 -2.02 13.41
CA LEU A 48 -6.90 -1.11 12.58
C LEU A 48 -7.87 -0.31 13.46
N ASP A 49 -8.06 0.99 13.18
CA ASP A 49 -8.97 1.84 13.95
C ASP A 49 -10.41 1.31 13.96
N SER A 50 -10.88 0.75 12.84
CA SER A 50 -12.18 0.10 12.76
C SER A 50 -12.28 -1.11 13.70
N ALA A 51 -11.28 -1.99 13.67
CA ALA A 51 -11.21 -3.16 14.54
C ALA A 51 -11.08 -2.78 16.02
N MET A 52 -10.34 -1.71 16.33
CA MET A 52 -10.25 -1.17 17.69
C MET A 52 -11.58 -0.66 18.21
N ARG A 53 -12.34 0.07 17.38
CA ARG A 53 -13.68 0.54 17.75
C ARG A 53 -14.65 -0.61 17.96
N GLU A 54 -14.67 -1.59 17.06
CA GLU A 54 -15.55 -2.76 17.17
C GLU A 54 -15.19 -3.62 18.39
N PHE A 55 -13.90 -3.84 18.64
CA PHE A 55 -13.43 -4.53 19.84
C PHE A 55 -13.85 -3.77 21.11
N GLY A 56 -13.69 -2.45 21.14
CA GLY A 56 -14.13 -1.61 22.24
C GLY A 56 -15.64 -1.73 22.49
N GLN A 57 -16.45 -1.64 21.43
CA GLN A 57 -17.90 -1.84 21.51
C GLN A 57 -18.25 -3.21 22.06
N LEU A 58 -17.60 -4.27 21.57
CA LEU A 58 -17.81 -5.62 22.10
C LEU A 58 -17.47 -5.69 23.59
N VAL A 59 -16.32 -5.17 24.02
CA VAL A 59 -15.93 -5.17 25.44
C VAL A 59 -16.92 -4.40 26.32
N THR A 60 -17.53 -3.33 25.81
CA THR A 60 -18.52 -2.52 26.54
C THR A 60 -19.89 -3.17 26.60
N HIS A 61 -20.34 -3.80 25.51
CA HIS A 61 -21.70 -4.35 25.40
C HIS A 61 -21.81 -5.85 25.72
N HIS A 62 -20.68 -6.55 25.83
CA HIS A 62 -20.66 -7.99 26.12
C HIS A 62 -21.23 -8.29 27.50
N SER A 63 -22.24 -9.17 27.54
CA SER A 63 -22.85 -9.66 28.78
C SER A 63 -21.81 -10.46 29.57
N ARG A 64 -21.41 -9.97 30.75
CA ARG A 64 -20.41 -10.62 31.61
C ARG A 64 -20.99 -11.75 32.48
N THR A 65 -22.09 -12.35 32.04
CA THR A 65 -22.84 -13.36 32.80
C THR A 65 -22.00 -14.56 33.19
N GLU A 66 -21.12 -15.01 32.30
CA GLU A 66 -20.14 -16.10 32.49
C GLU A 66 -19.10 -15.82 33.58
N VAL A 67 -18.91 -14.56 33.96
CA VAL A 67 -18.03 -14.14 35.05
C VAL A 67 -18.84 -13.83 36.31
N LEU A 68 -20.04 -13.25 36.17
CA LEU A 68 -20.85 -12.82 37.31
C LEU A 68 -21.60 -13.95 38.00
N GLN A 69 -22.10 -14.95 37.25
CA GLN A 69 -22.95 -16.04 37.75
C GLN A 69 -22.20 -17.26 38.29
N VAL A 70 -20.88 -17.33 38.07
CA VAL A 70 -20.05 -18.42 38.55
C VAL A 70 -19.68 -18.17 40.02
N GLU A 71 -19.62 -19.19 40.87
CA GLU A 71 -19.20 -18.99 42.27
C GLU A 71 -17.67 -19.00 42.40
N ASN A 72 -17.01 -19.97 41.74
CA ASN A 72 -15.58 -20.18 41.87
C ASN A 72 -14.77 -19.06 41.19
N VAL A 73 -13.93 -18.38 41.97
CA VAL A 73 -13.08 -17.26 41.52
C VAL A 73 -12.11 -17.69 40.42
N HIS A 74 -11.54 -18.89 40.49
CA HIS A 74 -10.62 -19.39 39.47
C HIS A 74 -11.33 -19.57 38.13
N THR A 75 -12.54 -20.13 38.16
CA THR A 75 -13.39 -20.29 36.98
C THR A 75 -13.81 -18.93 36.40
N LYS A 76 -14.12 -17.93 37.25
CA LYS A 76 -14.39 -16.55 36.79
C LYS A 76 -13.23 -15.98 36.00
N TRP A 77 -12.02 -16.07 36.56
CA TRP A 77 -10.81 -15.58 35.93
C TRP A 77 -10.55 -16.29 34.59
N HIS A 78 -10.66 -17.61 34.59
CA HIS A 78 -10.50 -18.40 33.39
C HIS A 78 -11.49 -17.98 32.29
N ASN A 79 -12.78 -17.85 32.62
CA ASN A 79 -13.80 -17.42 31.67
C ASN A 79 -13.52 -16.02 31.13
N PHE A 80 -13.17 -15.07 31.99
CA PHE A 80 -12.82 -13.71 31.58
C PHE A 80 -11.63 -13.68 30.61
N VAL A 81 -10.55 -14.39 30.95
CA VAL A 81 -9.34 -14.45 30.11
C VAL A 81 -9.64 -15.14 28.80
N ALA A 82 -10.39 -16.25 28.81
CA ALA A 82 -10.75 -17.00 27.60
C ALA A 82 -11.57 -16.12 26.64
N THR A 83 -12.66 -15.51 27.11
CA THR A 83 -13.53 -14.67 26.29
C THR A 83 -12.80 -13.44 25.76
N THR A 84 -12.01 -12.77 26.61
CA THR A 84 -11.24 -11.58 26.19
C THR A 84 -10.15 -11.94 25.17
N SER A 85 -9.46 -13.06 25.38
CA SER A 85 -8.40 -13.53 24.47
C SER A 85 -8.98 -14.00 23.14
N GLU A 86 -10.13 -14.67 23.15
CA GLU A 86 -10.84 -15.08 21.93
C GLU A 86 -11.27 -13.84 21.13
N ALA A 87 -11.91 -12.87 21.78
CA ALA A 87 -12.27 -11.61 21.16
C ALA A 87 -11.04 -10.89 20.58
N PHE A 88 -9.96 -10.80 21.37
CA PHE A 88 -8.71 -10.19 20.92
C PHE A 88 -8.13 -10.87 19.69
N ASN A 89 -8.12 -12.21 19.65
CA ASN A 89 -7.65 -12.98 18.51
C ASN A 89 -8.54 -12.81 17.27
N ARG A 90 -9.86 -12.67 17.47
CA ARG A 90 -10.83 -12.44 16.40
C ARG A 90 -10.63 -11.07 15.73
N TYR A 91 -10.49 -10.00 16.50
CA TYR A 91 -10.35 -8.64 15.96
C TYR A 91 -8.92 -8.32 15.51
N PHE A 92 -7.92 -8.87 16.18
CA PHE A 92 -6.51 -8.59 15.91
C PHE A 92 -5.74 -9.86 15.55
N PRO A 93 -6.04 -10.52 14.43
CA PRO A 93 -5.40 -11.78 14.06
C PRO A 93 -3.88 -11.60 13.90
N ALA A 94 -3.11 -12.51 14.47
CA ALA A 94 -1.66 -12.54 14.31
C ALA A 94 -1.31 -12.85 12.84
N LYS A 95 -0.51 -11.97 12.24
CA LYS A 95 0.02 -12.14 10.89
C LYS A 95 1.51 -12.38 10.97
N ARG A 96 1.98 -13.38 10.23
CA ARG A 96 3.41 -13.68 10.09
C ARG A 96 3.91 -13.03 8.81
N VAL A 97 5.03 -12.32 8.92
CA VAL A 97 5.72 -11.70 7.81
C VAL A 97 7.14 -12.23 7.78
N THR A 98 7.50 -12.78 6.64
CA THR A 98 8.82 -13.33 6.37
C THR A 98 9.63 -12.29 5.62
N LEU A 99 10.75 -11.85 6.19
CA LEU A 99 11.63 -10.80 5.68
C LEU A 99 13.02 -11.36 5.42
N HIS A 100 13.61 -10.99 4.28
CA HIS A 100 14.99 -11.34 3.99
C HIS A 100 15.91 -10.30 4.66
N PRO A 101 17.02 -10.70 5.31
CA PRO A 101 17.89 -9.74 6.01
C PRO A 101 18.54 -8.71 5.10
N SER A 102 18.68 -8.99 3.80
CA SER A 102 19.17 -8.01 2.81
C SER A 102 18.09 -7.08 2.26
N ASP A 103 16.83 -7.23 2.68
CA ASP A 103 15.78 -6.31 2.26
C ASP A 103 16.00 -4.93 2.88
N ALA A 104 15.88 -3.89 2.05
CA ALA A 104 15.89 -2.53 2.56
C ALA A 104 14.69 -2.28 3.51
N PRO A 105 14.79 -1.38 4.51
CA PRO A 105 13.70 -1.14 5.47
C PRO A 105 12.37 -0.71 4.83
N TRP A 106 12.43 -0.08 3.66
CA TRP A 106 11.26 0.35 2.89
C TRP A 106 10.66 -0.77 2.00
N MET A 107 11.35 -1.91 1.84
CA MET A 107 10.91 -3.07 1.05
C MET A 107 9.93 -3.95 1.81
N THR A 108 8.77 -3.38 2.13
CA THR A 108 7.69 -4.06 2.86
C THR A 108 6.97 -5.11 1.98
N PRO A 109 6.27 -6.08 2.59
CA PRO A 109 5.48 -7.07 1.83
C PRO A 109 4.41 -6.45 0.91
N SER A 110 3.85 -5.29 1.29
CA SER A 110 2.88 -4.56 0.46
C SER A 110 3.52 -4.00 -0.81
N VAL A 111 4.80 -3.62 -0.76
CA VAL A 111 5.59 -3.20 -1.94
C VAL A 111 6.04 -4.40 -2.77
N LYS A 112 6.47 -5.49 -2.12
CA LYS A 112 6.91 -6.72 -2.82
C LYS A 112 5.79 -7.40 -3.60
N ARG A 113 4.55 -7.36 -3.10
CA ARG A 113 3.39 -8.00 -3.74
C ARG A 113 3.14 -7.52 -5.17
N PRO A 114 2.96 -6.21 -5.47
CA PRO A 114 2.75 -5.74 -6.83
C PRO A 114 3.96 -5.99 -7.74
N ILE A 115 5.20 -5.92 -7.22
CA ILE A 115 6.41 -6.27 -7.99
C ILE A 115 6.34 -7.73 -8.45
N ARG A 116 6.04 -8.66 -7.53
CA ARG A 116 5.89 -10.08 -7.84
C ARG A 116 4.74 -10.33 -8.82
N GLN A 117 3.59 -9.69 -8.63
CA GLN A 117 2.45 -9.82 -9.53
C GLN A 117 2.78 -9.35 -10.95
N ARG A 118 3.47 -8.22 -11.07
CA ARG A 118 3.97 -7.69 -12.34
C ARG A 118 4.94 -8.66 -13.02
N ASN A 119 5.94 -9.16 -12.30
CA ASN A 119 6.91 -10.12 -12.84
C ASN A 119 6.20 -11.40 -13.28
N TRP A 120 5.32 -11.92 -12.43
CA TRP A 120 4.55 -13.13 -12.73
C TRP A 120 3.72 -12.96 -14.01
N ALA A 121 3.00 -11.85 -14.15
CA ALA A 121 2.24 -11.55 -15.36
C ALA A 121 3.15 -11.46 -16.60
N PHE A 122 4.30 -10.80 -16.48
CA PHE A 122 5.26 -10.69 -17.58
C PHE A 122 5.80 -12.04 -18.05
N HIS A 123 6.07 -12.98 -17.14
CA HIS A 123 6.58 -14.30 -17.51
C HIS A 123 5.49 -15.30 -17.89
N SER A 124 4.24 -15.08 -17.45
CA SER A 124 3.13 -16.01 -17.69
C SER A 124 2.39 -15.74 -19.00
N TYR A 125 2.47 -14.52 -19.54
CA TYR A 125 1.82 -14.15 -20.80
C TYR A 125 2.86 -13.84 -21.89
N PRO A 126 2.62 -14.26 -23.15
CA PRO A 126 3.49 -13.87 -24.26
C PRO A 126 3.57 -12.34 -24.34
N VAL A 127 4.78 -11.82 -24.61
CA VAL A 127 5.07 -10.37 -24.71
C VAL A 127 4.09 -9.60 -25.60
N GLN A 128 3.49 -10.27 -26.60
CA GLN A 128 2.49 -9.73 -27.51
C GLN A 128 1.24 -9.19 -26.78
N TYR A 129 0.77 -9.84 -25.71
CA TYR A 129 -0.39 -9.38 -24.94
C TYR A 129 -0.17 -8.02 -24.25
N PHE A 130 1.07 -7.73 -23.86
CA PHE A 130 1.41 -6.45 -23.23
C PHE A 130 1.56 -5.30 -24.23
N GLN A 131 1.84 -5.60 -25.51
CA GLN A 131 1.92 -4.60 -26.57
C GLN A 131 0.50 -4.23 -27.06
N GLU A 132 -0.36 -5.22 -27.30
CA GLU A 132 -1.72 -5.02 -27.80
C GLU A 132 -2.63 -4.28 -26.81
N THR A 133 -2.54 -4.60 -25.52
CA THR A 133 -3.31 -3.89 -24.47
C THR A 133 -2.85 -2.44 -24.28
N LYS A 134 -1.60 -2.13 -24.62
CA LYS A 134 -1.06 -0.76 -24.55
C LYS A 134 -1.53 0.08 -25.73
N GLU A 135 -1.53 -0.49 -26.93
CA GLU A 135 -2.05 0.14 -28.16
C GLU A 135 -3.55 0.44 -28.05
N GLN A 136 -4.33 -0.46 -27.45
CA GLN A 136 -5.73 -0.22 -27.09
C GLN A 136 -5.89 0.89 -26.03
N SER A 137 -5.02 0.93 -25.02
CA SER A 137 -5.08 1.98 -23.98
C SER A 137 -4.66 3.37 -24.50
N ASP A 138 -3.75 3.44 -25.47
CA ASP A 138 -3.28 4.69 -26.08
C ASP A 138 -4.29 5.20 -27.12
N THR A 139 -4.95 4.30 -27.86
CA THR A 139 -6.11 4.65 -28.71
C THR A 139 -7.35 5.05 -27.90
N GLU A 140 -7.58 4.47 -26.72
CA GLU A 140 -8.66 4.89 -25.81
C GLU A 140 -8.40 6.27 -25.18
N LYS A 141 -7.13 6.64 -24.93
CA LYS A 141 -6.76 7.99 -24.47
C LYS A 141 -6.94 9.07 -25.54
N LEU A 142 -6.89 8.71 -26.82
CA LEU A 142 -7.15 9.60 -27.94
C LEU A 142 -8.65 9.80 -28.21
N ARG A 143 -9.53 8.97 -27.62
CA ARG A 143 -10.96 9.23 -27.67
C ARG A 143 -11.27 10.43 -26.76
N PRO A 144 -12.01 11.45 -27.24
CA PRO A 144 -12.47 12.53 -26.40
C PRO A 144 -13.25 11.95 -25.22
N ARG A 145 -12.70 12.06 -24.00
CA ARG A 145 -13.42 11.68 -22.79
C ARG A 145 -14.67 12.54 -22.73
N ARG A 146 -15.84 11.94 -22.92
CA ARG A 146 -17.14 12.59 -22.71
C ARG A 146 -17.15 13.12 -21.28
N GLN A 147 -17.10 14.44 -21.15
CA GLN A 147 -17.28 15.11 -19.88
C GLN A 147 -18.75 14.92 -19.48
N VAL A 148 -19.01 14.04 -18.51
CA VAL A 148 -20.33 13.95 -17.91
C VAL A 148 -20.38 14.99 -16.79
N ILE A 149 -20.96 16.14 -17.10
CA ILE A 149 -21.29 17.16 -16.10
C ILE A 149 -22.49 16.63 -15.33
N ILE A 150 -22.27 16.15 -14.10
CA ILE A 150 -23.36 15.82 -13.18
C ILE A 150 -23.77 17.12 -12.49
N GLN A 151 -24.92 17.68 -12.86
CA GLN A 151 -25.54 18.76 -12.09
C GLN A 151 -26.28 18.17 -10.89
N THR A 152 -25.67 18.21 -9.71
CA THR A 152 -26.37 17.93 -8.44
C THR A 152 -27.07 19.20 -7.97
N LYS A 153 -28.40 19.24 -8.14
CA LYS A 153 -29.25 20.25 -7.50
C LYS A 153 -29.37 19.91 -6.01
N PHE A 154 -28.77 20.72 -5.14
CA PHE A 154 -29.10 20.70 -3.72
C PHE A 154 -30.33 21.57 -3.48
N THR A 155 -31.48 20.96 -3.24
CA THR A 155 -32.65 21.65 -2.70
C THR A 155 -32.53 21.69 -1.18
N ASN A 156 -32.32 22.88 -0.63
CA ASN A 156 -32.34 23.11 0.82
C ASN A 156 -33.79 23.25 1.26
N SER A 157 -34.29 22.32 2.08
CA SER A 157 -35.60 22.40 2.70
C SER A 157 -35.48 22.99 4.11
N ASN A 158 -35.96 24.23 4.25
CA ASN A 158 -36.41 24.92 5.47
C ASN A 158 -35.31 25.29 6.49
N SER A 159 -35.24 26.48 7.09
CA SER A 159 -36.12 27.65 7.12
C SER A 159 -35.41 28.79 7.85
N ALA A 160 -35.83 30.02 7.52
CA ALA A 160 -35.82 31.24 8.33
C ALA A 160 -34.65 32.25 8.20
N THR A 161 -35.10 33.44 7.76
CA THR A 161 -34.61 34.81 8.01
C THR A 161 -33.41 35.37 7.22
N ARG A 162 -33.83 36.13 6.19
CA ARG A 162 -33.44 37.50 5.79
C ARG A 162 -31.97 37.81 5.44
N ASP A 163 -31.90 38.29 4.19
CA ASP A 163 -30.98 39.26 3.60
C ASP A 163 -29.74 38.77 2.85
N SER A 164 -29.70 39.26 1.61
CA SER A 164 -28.66 39.24 0.57
C SER A 164 -28.59 37.99 -0.32
N ASP A 165 -29.22 38.16 -1.48
CA ASP A 165 -28.92 37.46 -2.72
C ASP A 165 -27.41 37.42 -3.01
N MET A 166 -26.86 36.21 -2.99
CA MET A 166 -25.68 35.90 -3.78
C MET A 166 -25.70 34.42 -4.15
N ILE A 167 -26.42 34.08 -5.23
CA ILE A 167 -26.35 32.77 -5.86
C ILE A 167 -24.92 32.59 -6.40
N ARG A 168 -24.03 32.02 -5.58
CA ARG A 168 -22.75 31.47 -6.05
C ARG A 168 -23.01 30.07 -6.58
N LEU A 169 -23.15 29.94 -7.89
CA LEU A 169 -22.91 28.67 -8.58
C LEU A 169 -21.44 28.30 -8.37
N ARG A 170 -21.14 27.52 -7.33
CA ARG A 170 -19.84 26.82 -7.25
C ARG A 170 -19.93 25.59 -8.14
N LEU A 171 -19.29 25.67 -9.31
CA LEU A 171 -18.92 24.49 -10.09
C LEU A 171 -17.94 23.67 -9.24
N CYS A 172 -18.40 22.60 -8.61
CA CYS A 172 -17.50 21.58 -8.08
C CYS A 172 -17.12 20.64 -9.23
N VAL A 173 -15.99 20.92 -9.87
CA VAL A 173 -15.35 19.94 -10.75
C VAL A 173 -14.71 18.89 -9.85
N VAL A 174 -15.39 17.76 -9.66
CA VAL A 174 -14.80 16.60 -8.96
C VAL A 174 -13.84 15.91 -9.92
N TYR A 175 -12.56 16.25 -9.82
CA TYR A 175 -11.51 15.50 -10.49
C TYR A 175 -11.31 14.16 -9.78
N LYS A 176 -11.78 13.06 -10.37
CA LYS A 176 -11.19 11.74 -10.08
C LYS A 176 -9.83 11.67 -10.77
N SER A 177 -8.82 12.25 -10.13
CA SER A 177 -7.43 12.14 -10.53
C SER A 177 -6.57 11.90 -9.30
N SER A 178 -6.13 10.65 -9.10
CA SER A 178 -4.82 10.42 -8.50
C SER A 178 -3.79 10.64 -9.60
N PRO A 179 -2.86 11.58 -9.38
CA PRO A 179 -1.47 11.16 -9.25
C PRO A 179 -0.74 11.87 -8.10
N LEU A 180 0.18 11.15 -7.49
CA LEU A 180 1.13 11.64 -6.50
C LEU A 180 1.91 12.83 -7.08
N ALA A 181 1.77 14.00 -6.47
CA ALA A 181 2.64 15.13 -6.73
C ALA A 181 3.99 14.92 -6.04
N LEU A 182 5.06 14.94 -6.84
CA LEU A 182 6.44 15.11 -6.38
C LEU A 182 6.57 16.50 -5.74
N PHE A 183 7.01 16.55 -4.49
CA PHE A 183 7.52 17.79 -3.89
C PHE A 183 8.90 18.10 -4.47
N PRO A 184 9.19 19.35 -4.89
CA PRO A 184 10.54 19.74 -5.26
C PRO A 184 11.39 19.95 -3.99
N VAL A 185 12.57 19.35 -3.98
CA VAL A 185 13.63 19.59 -2.98
C VAL A 185 14.37 20.88 -3.37
N PRO A 186 14.51 21.88 -2.48
CA PRO A 186 15.34 23.04 -2.78
C PRO A 186 16.83 22.67 -2.70
N HIS A 187 17.53 22.86 -3.81
CA HIS A 187 18.99 22.91 -3.87
C HIS A 187 19.49 24.19 -3.19
N THR A 188 20.33 24.06 -2.17
CA THR A 188 21.22 25.12 -1.71
C THR A 188 22.66 24.67 -1.85
N SER A 189 23.38 25.29 -2.79
CA SER A 189 24.82 25.12 -3.00
C SER A 189 25.62 25.71 -1.82
N PRO A 190 26.81 25.15 -1.51
CA PRO A 190 27.66 25.65 -0.44
C PRO A 190 28.45 26.90 -0.88
N LEU A 191 28.37 27.96 -0.07
CA LEU A 191 29.24 29.13 -0.21
C LEU A 191 30.63 28.80 0.34
N THR A 192 31.62 28.96 -0.51
CA THR A 192 33.04 28.96 -0.16
C THR A 192 33.38 30.26 0.56
N GLN A 193 33.96 30.20 1.76
CA GLN A 193 34.75 31.32 2.27
C GLN A 193 36.05 30.82 2.90
N ARG A 194 37.15 31.18 2.22
CA ARG A 194 38.54 31.06 2.65
C ARG A 194 38.85 32.14 3.70
N ARG A 195 39.46 31.68 4.79
CA ARG A 195 40.76 32.12 5.38
C ARG A 195 40.92 33.55 5.92
N THR A 196 41.44 33.60 7.16
CA THR A 196 42.44 34.48 7.83
C THR A 196 41.92 34.80 9.23
N ARG A 197 42.65 34.65 10.33
CA ARG A 197 44.08 34.70 10.62
C ARG A 197 44.37 33.82 11.83
#